data_AF-A0A3B9PAZ3-F1
#
_entry.id   AF-A0A3B9PAZ3-F1
#
_cell.length_a   1.000
_cell.length_b   1.000
_cell.length_c   1.000
_cell.angle_alpha   90.00
_cell.angle_beta   90.00
_cell.angle_gamma   90.00
#
_symmetry.space_group_name_H-M   'P 1'
#
loop_
_entity.id
_entity.type
_entity.pdbx_description
1 polymer ?
#
loop_
_entity_poly.entity_id
_entity_poly.type
_entity_poly.pdbx_seq_one_letter_code
_entity_poly.pdbx_strand_id
1 'polypeptide(L)'
;MESKLKLGIIYGGRSGEHEVSLMSARSVLSVIDHNKFDVVEIGITRQGQWLIGKDLWHKLKSEDYDSLQEAIFLPSPQKPGIYVREDDRMSLYSPLDVVFPVMHGTYSEDGTLQGLFELADVAYVGAGVLGSAACMDKGLFKDIMIANDLPTLPYRVFNRYMIEQDMETCLQMAETIGDYPLFTKPANLGSSVGISKCNNRSDLMEGLMFASQYDRRIVVEKGVEKAREIEVGVLGNEYPTASIPGEVIPKDIFYTYREKYISDTAELLIPANISDEMATRVQMLALKAYKAADCAGMGRVDFLIDPETDELFLNEINTIPGFTKISMYPKLWEASDIPYPQLIEKLIDLALERKAQRDLTEREFRS
;
A
#
# COMPACT_ATOMS: atom_id res chain seq x y z
N MET A 1 1.15 26.00 27.03
CA MET A 1 1.33 25.53 25.64
C MET A 1 1.32 24.03 25.72
N GLU A 2 0.38 23.37 25.08
CA GLU A 2 0.42 21.91 24.93
C GLU A 2 1.72 21.52 24.23
N SER A 3 2.33 20.42 24.64
CA SER A 3 3.54 19.90 23.99
C SER A 3 3.19 19.41 22.59
N LYS A 4 3.98 19.82 21.59
CA LYS A 4 3.85 19.31 20.22
C LYS A 4 4.05 17.81 20.17
N LEU A 5 3.27 17.13 19.34
CA LEU A 5 3.36 15.69 19.13
C LEU A 5 4.60 15.37 18.27
N LYS A 6 5.42 14.42 18.73
CA LYS A 6 6.66 14.00 18.06
C LYS A 6 6.33 13.02 16.93
N LEU A 7 6.30 13.54 15.71
CA LEU A 7 5.91 12.81 14.51
C LEU A 7 7.14 12.39 13.70
N GLY A 8 7.37 11.09 13.56
CA GLY A 8 8.38 10.55 12.64
C GLY A 8 7.79 10.37 11.25
N ILE A 9 8.31 11.04 10.22
CA ILE A 9 7.90 10.79 8.83
C ILE A 9 8.98 9.96 8.16
N ILE A 10 8.65 8.72 7.79
CA ILE A 10 9.60 7.79 7.18
C ILE A 10 9.33 7.59 5.69
N TYR A 11 10.37 7.70 4.87
CA TYR A 11 10.27 7.68 3.41
C TYR A 11 11.57 7.20 2.72
N GLY A 12 11.49 6.92 1.42
CA GLY A 12 12.53 6.29 0.60
C GLY A 12 12.32 4.79 0.46
N GLY A 13 13.34 4.00 0.78
CA GLY A 13 13.28 2.54 0.81
C GLY A 13 14.00 1.85 -0.34
N ARG A 14 13.99 0.52 -0.28
CA ARG A 14 14.66 -0.37 -1.24
C ARG A 14 13.78 -0.75 -2.43
N SER A 15 12.48 -0.44 -2.37
CA SER A 15 11.54 -0.82 -3.41
C SER A 15 11.78 -0.02 -4.71
N GLY A 16 11.22 -0.51 -5.82
CA GLY A 16 11.22 0.21 -7.09
C GLY A 16 10.49 1.56 -7.02
N GLU A 17 9.77 1.82 -5.94
CA GLU A 17 8.90 2.98 -5.73
C GLU A 17 9.55 4.06 -4.84
N HIS A 18 10.88 3.99 -4.66
CA HIS A 18 11.66 4.96 -3.88
C HIS A 18 11.37 6.42 -4.26
N GLU A 19 11.38 6.75 -5.56
CA GLU A 19 11.15 8.12 -6.03
C GLU A 19 9.74 8.63 -5.70
N VAL A 20 8.76 7.74 -5.81
CA VAL A 20 7.37 8.04 -5.46
C VAL A 20 7.26 8.34 -3.96
N SER A 21 7.92 7.54 -3.14
CA SER A 21 7.99 7.77 -1.69
C SER A 21 8.60 9.14 -1.37
N LEU A 22 9.67 9.55 -2.07
CA LEU A 22 10.23 10.91 -1.90
C LEU A 22 9.21 11.99 -2.29
N MET A 23 8.49 11.84 -3.39
CA MET A 23 7.47 12.82 -3.83
C MET A 23 6.27 12.90 -2.86
N SER A 24 5.82 11.75 -2.36
CA SER A 24 4.76 11.66 -1.35
C SER A 24 5.21 12.35 -0.05
N ALA A 25 6.43 12.06 0.43
CA ALA A 25 6.98 12.72 1.62
C ALA A 25 7.08 14.23 1.46
N ARG A 26 7.53 14.72 0.30
CA ARG A 26 7.57 16.17 0.01
C ARG A 26 6.19 16.80 0.07
N SER A 27 5.17 16.09 -0.43
CA SER A 27 3.78 16.54 -0.40
C SER A 27 3.27 16.68 1.03
N VAL A 28 3.50 15.66 1.88
CA VAL A 28 3.13 15.66 3.31
C VAL A 28 3.85 16.78 4.06
N LEU A 29 5.17 16.85 3.94
CA LEU A 29 6.01 17.87 4.59
C LEU A 29 5.61 19.31 4.20
N SER A 30 5.07 19.51 3.00
CA SER A 30 4.65 20.84 2.55
C SER A 30 3.36 21.37 3.17
N VAL A 31 2.59 20.52 3.86
CA VAL A 31 1.27 20.88 4.41
C VAL A 31 1.10 20.52 5.89
N ILE A 32 2.05 19.81 6.49
CA ILE A 32 1.99 19.42 7.90
C ILE A 32 1.96 20.66 8.82
N ASP A 33 1.09 20.66 9.83
CA ASP A 33 1.00 21.77 10.78
C ASP A 33 2.13 21.69 11.81
N HIS A 34 3.21 22.43 11.56
CA HIS A 34 4.36 22.52 12.47
C HIS A 34 4.04 23.19 13.82
N ASN A 35 2.85 23.77 14.02
CA ASN A 35 2.42 24.22 15.34
C ASN A 35 1.93 23.06 16.22
N LYS A 36 1.39 21.99 15.60
CA LYS A 36 0.90 20.79 16.28
C LYS A 36 1.97 19.69 16.37
N PHE A 37 2.75 19.52 15.31
CA PHE A 37 3.72 18.44 15.18
C PHE A 37 5.15 18.95 15.22
N ASP A 38 5.97 18.28 16.01
CA ASP A 38 7.42 18.38 15.93
C ASP A 38 7.93 17.21 15.07
N VAL A 39 8.30 17.54 13.83
CA VAL A 39 8.50 16.58 12.75
C VAL A 39 9.96 16.12 12.72
N VAL A 40 10.14 14.80 12.71
CA VAL A 40 11.43 14.13 12.55
C VAL A 40 11.41 13.37 11.23
N GLU A 41 12.16 13.85 10.24
CA GLU A 41 12.32 13.16 8.96
C GLU A 41 13.27 11.95 9.11
N ILE A 42 12.86 10.79 8.60
CA ILE A 42 13.65 9.54 8.64
C ILE A 42 13.72 8.99 7.21
N GLY A 43 14.92 8.93 6.66
CA GLY A 43 15.15 8.56 5.27
C GLY A 43 15.72 7.16 5.15
N ILE A 44 15.24 6.35 4.21
CA ILE A 44 15.84 5.05 3.90
C ILE A 44 16.42 5.08 2.49
N THR A 45 17.69 4.75 2.33
CA THR A 45 18.34 4.68 1.01
C THR A 45 17.87 3.48 0.19
N ARG A 46 18.21 3.45 -1.11
CA ARG A 46 17.96 2.29 -1.98
C ARG A 46 18.64 1.00 -1.51
N GLN A 47 19.73 1.14 -0.74
CA GLN A 47 20.46 0.04 -0.12
C GLN A 47 19.88 -0.36 1.24
N GLY A 48 18.91 0.39 1.77
CA GLY A 48 18.23 0.10 3.03
C GLY A 48 18.89 0.72 4.26
N GLN A 49 19.82 1.65 4.08
CA GLN A 49 20.41 2.38 5.20
C GLN A 49 19.45 3.47 5.68
N TRP A 50 19.21 3.51 6.98
CA TRP A 50 18.35 4.50 7.61
C TRP A 50 19.20 5.71 8.01
N LEU A 51 18.73 6.91 7.66
CA LEU A 51 19.47 8.15 7.76
C LEU A 51 18.60 9.26 8.34
N ILE A 52 19.24 10.15 9.10
CA ILE A 52 18.63 11.35 9.65
C ILE A 52 19.60 12.53 9.54
N GLY A 53 19.06 13.74 9.44
CA GLY A 53 19.87 14.95 9.44
C GLY A 53 19.21 16.11 8.73
N LYS A 54 19.95 17.21 8.62
CA LYS A 54 19.49 18.39 7.88
C LYS A 54 19.46 18.12 6.39
N ASP A 55 18.43 18.66 5.74
CA ASP A 55 18.24 18.60 4.29
C ASP A 55 18.11 17.16 3.75
N LEU A 56 17.56 16.26 4.58
CA LEU A 56 17.50 14.82 4.32
C LEU A 56 16.80 14.49 2.99
N TRP A 57 15.68 15.14 2.68
CA TRP A 57 14.96 14.91 1.43
C TRP A 57 15.81 15.19 0.18
N HIS A 58 16.50 16.33 0.16
CA HIS A 58 17.34 16.71 -0.99
C HIS A 58 18.52 15.76 -1.16
N LYS A 59 19.14 15.36 -0.04
CA LYS A 59 20.25 14.42 0.01
C LYS A 59 19.91 13.01 -0.41
N LEU A 60 18.73 12.50 -0.05
CA LEU A 60 18.23 11.24 -0.58
C LEU A 60 18.04 11.31 -2.10
N LYS A 61 17.47 12.41 -2.60
CA LYS A 61 17.25 12.60 -4.02
C LYS A 61 18.56 12.73 -4.83
N SER A 62 19.58 13.37 -4.28
CA SER A 62 20.89 13.52 -4.93
C SER A 62 21.88 12.39 -4.63
N GLU A 63 21.47 11.40 -3.83
CA GLU A 63 22.32 10.33 -3.30
C GLU A 63 23.61 10.85 -2.60
N ASP A 64 23.50 11.97 -1.87
CA ASP A 64 24.60 12.60 -1.12
C ASP A 64 24.38 12.43 0.39
N TYR A 65 25.14 11.52 1.02
CA TYR A 65 24.90 11.10 2.41
C TYR A 65 25.94 11.60 3.42
N ASP A 66 26.98 12.33 2.99
CA ASP A 66 28.21 12.58 3.77
C ASP A 66 27.99 13.31 5.12
N SER A 67 26.87 14.02 5.25
CA SER A 67 26.51 14.78 6.47
C SER A 67 25.22 14.30 7.13
N LEU A 68 24.77 13.09 6.78
CA LEU A 68 23.67 12.41 7.46
C LEU A 68 24.22 11.44 8.50
N GLN A 69 23.44 11.24 9.55
CA GLN A 69 23.75 10.27 10.59
C GLN A 69 22.95 9.01 10.33
N GLU A 70 23.55 7.87 10.66
CA GLU A 70 22.83 6.60 10.64
C GLU A 70 21.78 6.57 11.74
N ALA A 71 20.55 6.29 11.34
CA ALA A 71 19.40 6.19 12.21
C ALA A 71 19.06 4.72 12.48
N ILE A 72 18.60 4.42 13.69
CA ILE A 72 18.26 3.05 14.11
C ILE A 72 16.94 3.10 14.87
N PHE A 73 16.00 2.24 14.50
CA PHE A 73 14.80 1.98 15.29
C PHE A 73 15.05 0.74 16.16
N LEU A 74 14.94 0.89 17.48
CA LEU A 74 15.12 -0.24 18.40
C LEU A 74 13.78 -0.93 18.67
N PRO A 75 13.71 -2.27 18.60
CA PRO A 75 12.53 -3.04 19.01
C PRO A 75 12.44 -3.11 20.55
N SER A 76 12.37 -1.94 21.21
CA SER A 76 12.38 -1.77 22.66
C SER A 76 11.26 -0.82 23.09
N PRO A 77 10.22 -1.32 23.78
CA PRO A 77 9.06 -0.52 24.16
C PRO A 77 9.35 0.49 25.28
N GLN A 78 10.49 0.38 25.99
CA GLN A 78 10.80 1.24 27.14
C GLN A 78 11.14 2.67 26.72
N LYS A 79 11.62 2.86 25.48
CA LYS A 79 12.05 4.16 24.94
C LYS A 79 11.72 4.23 23.44
N PRO A 80 10.43 4.31 23.08
CA PRO A 80 10.02 4.38 21.69
C PRO A 80 10.60 5.65 21.05
N GLY A 81 11.28 5.48 19.92
CA GLY A 81 11.91 6.60 19.24
C GLY A 81 12.97 6.16 18.24
N ILE A 82 13.56 7.16 17.60
CA ILE A 82 14.67 6.97 16.66
C ILE A 82 15.98 7.27 17.38
N TYR A 83 16.96 6.39 17.16
CA TYR A 83 18.30 6.49 17.71
C TYR A 83 19.27 6.87 16.60
N VAL A 84 20.37 7.51 16.97
CA VAL A 84 21.52 7.71 16.08
C VAL A 84 22.72 6.96 16.60
N ARG A 85 23.52 6.47 15.66
CA ARG A 85 24.83 5.89 15.96
C ARG A 85 25.91 6.94 15.72
N GLU A 86 26.62 7.29 16.77
CA GLU A 86 27.85 8.09 16.73
C GLU A 86 28.99 7.20 17.23
N ASP A 87 29.96 6.90 16.35
CA ASP A 87 31.00 5.89 16.57
C ASP A 87 30.39 4.53 17.00
N ASP A 88 30.77 4.02 18.19
CA ASP A 88 30.27 2.78 18.78
C ASP A 88 29.16 3.01 19.83
N ARG A 89 28.56 4.20 19.88
CA ARG A 89 27.52 4.55 20.84
C ARG A 89 26.21 4.84 20.14
N MET A 90 25.14 4.27 20.68
CA MET A 90 23.78 4.63 20.31
C MET A 90 23.21 5.60 21.34
N SER A 91 22.61 6.68 20.86
CA SER A 91 21.88 7.64 21.69
C SER A 91 20.50 7.91 21.11
N LEU A 92 19.53 8.19 21.97
CA LEU A 92 18.19 8.55 21.54
C LEU A 92 18.25 9.92 20.87
N TYR A 93 17.90 9.98 19.58
CA TYR A 93 17.85 11.22 18.83
C TYR A 93 16.56 11.99 19.13
N SER A 94 15.43 11.30 19.03
CA SER A 94 14.13 11.84 19.44
C SER A 94 13.20 10.71 19.88
N PRO A 95 12.46 10.88 21.00
CA PRO A 95 11.27 10.06 21.21
C PRO A 95 10.28 10.30 20.07
N LEU A 96 9.45 9.30 19.78
CA LEU A 96 8.41 9.39 18.77
C LEU A 96 7.08 8.95 19.39
N ASP A 97 6.08 9.80 19.26
CA ASP A 97 4.71 9.49 19.70
C ASP A 97 3.99 8.70 18.61
N VAL A 98 4.27 9.02 17.34
CA VAL A 98 3.69 8.37 16.16
C VAL A 98 4.64 8.39 14.97
N VAL A 99 4.55 7.37 14.13
CA VAL A 99 5.28 7.28 12.87
C VAL A 99 4.31 7.27 11.69
N PHE A 100 4.56 8.11 10.69
CA PHE A 100 3.85 8.11 9.43
C PHE A 100 4.76 7.48 8.35
N PRO A 101 4.55 6.21 7.99
CA PRO A 101 5.19 5.59 6.84
C PRO A 101 4.62 6.13 5.53
N VAL A 102 5.46 6.82 4.76
CA VAL A 102 5.16 7.36 3.44
C VAL A 102 6.01 6.60 2.41
N MET A 103 5.97 5.27 2.46
CA MET A 103 6.76 4.35 1.64
C MET A 103 5.85 3.34 0.95
N HIS A 104 6.21 2.95 -0.28
CA HIS A 104 5.40 2.08 -1.13
C HIS A 104 6.11 0.76 -1.44
N GLY A 105 5.32 -0.30 -1.61
CA GLY A 105 5.75 -1.62 -2.01
C GLY A 105 6.45 -2.42 -0.91
N THR A 106 7.34 -3.32 -1.32
CA THR A 106 8.07 -4.24 -0.42
C THR A 106 8.80 -3.48 0.68
N TYR A 107 8.85 -4.09 1.87
CA TYR A 107 9.37 -3.54 3.11
C TYR A 107 8.52 -2.44 3.78
N SER A 108 7.38 -2.05 3.18
CA SER A 108 6.47 -1.06 3.76
C SER A 108 5.01 -1.55 3.73
N GLU A 109 4.50 -1.96 2.58
CA GLU A 109 3.11 -2.43 2.43
C GLU A 109 2.93 -3.91 2.78
N ASP A 110 4.02 -4.63 3.08
CA ASP A 110 4.05 -6.07 3.32
C ASP A 110 4.02 -6.47 4.81
N GLY A 111 3.87 -5.51 5.73
CA GLY A 111 3.79 -5.75 7.17
C GLY A 111 5.14 -5.80 7.90
N THR A 112 6.27 -5.76 7.18
CA THR A 112 7.61 -5.89 7.80
C THR A 112 7.98 -4.68 8.65
N LEU A 113 7.77 -3.47 8.14
CA LEU A 113 8.00 -2.22 8.87
C LEU A 113 7.03 -2.07 10.05
N GLN A 114 5.78 -2.47 9.86
CA GLN A 114 4.77 -2.47 10.92
C GLN A 114 5.19 -3.40 12.06
N GLY A 115 5.77 -4.56 11.75
CA GLY A 115 6.29 -5.49 12.77
C GLY A 115 7.37 -4.86 13.65
N LEU A 116 8.26 -4.04 13.07
CA LEU A 116 9.24 -3.26 13.82
C LEU A 116 8.55 -2.26 14.76
N PHE A 117 7.52 -1.56 14.30
CA PHE A 117 6.77 -0.61 15.13
C PHE A 117 5.95 -1.28 16.24
N GLU A 118 5.41 -2.48 16.00
CA GLU A 118 4.76 -3.29 17.04
C GLU A 118 5.75 -3.68 18.14
N LEU A 119 6.97 -4.10 17.79
CA LEU A 119 8.01 -4.46 18.76
C LEU A 119 8.56 -3.24 19.52
N ALA A 120 8.66 -2.10 18.86
CA ALA A 120 9.08 -0.84 19.46
C ALA A 120 7.97 -0.16 20.28
N ASP A 121 6.75 -0.70 20.26
CA ASP A 121 5.55 -0.16 20.89
C ASP A 121 5.27 1.31 20.55
N VAL A 122 5.47 1.70 19.29
CA VAL A 122 5.15 3.05 18.78
C VAL A 122 3.81 3.04 18.03
N ALA A 123 3.08 4.15 18.06
CA ALA A 123 1.92 4.32 17.18
C ALA A 123 2.40 4.51 15.73
N TYR A 124 1.63 4.03 14.76
CA TYR A 124 1.95 4.24 13.35
C TYR A 124 0.72 4.35 12.48
N VAL A 125 0.81 5.17 11.43
CA VAL A 125 -0.25 5.42 10.47
C VAL A 125 -0.39 4.24 9.50
N GLY A 126 -1.63 3.84 9.22
CA GLY A 126 -1.98 2.82 8.23
C GLY A 126 -2.28 1.43 8.84
N ALA A 127 -2.39 0.45 7.95
CA ALA A 127 -2.77 -0.91 8.32
C ALA A 127 -1.72 -1.59 9.21
N GLY A 128 -2.15 -2.56 10.02
CA GLY A 128 -1.27 -3.37 10.84
C GLY A 128 -0.50 -4.44 10.07
N VAL A 129 0.29 -5.25 10.78
CA VAL A 129 1.10 -6.34 10.16
C VAL A 129 0.23 -7.27 9.32
N LEU A 130 -0.90 -7.73 9.85
CA LEU A 130 -1.79 -8.66 9.15
C LEU A 130 -2.40 -8.01 7.92
N GLY A 131 -3.06 -6.85 8.07
CA GLY A 131 -3.71 -6.19 6.95
C GLY A 131 -2.75 -5.79 5.83
N SER A 132 -1.56 -5.30 6.17
CA SER A 132 -0.50 -5.05 5.19
C SER A 132 -0.07 -6.33 4.45
N ALA A 133 0.33 -7.37 5.19
CA ALA A 133 0.79 -8.62 4.58
C ALA A 133 -0.30 -9.33 3.74
N ALA A 134 -1.55 -9.33 4.22
CA ALA A 134 -2.68 -9.96 3.55
C ALA A 134 -3.04 -9.26 2.25
N CYS A 135 -3.04 -7.92 2.23
CA CYS A 135 -3.33 -7.14 1.03
C CYS A 135 -2.17 -7.18 0.01
N MET A 136 -0.93 -7.35 0.46
CA MET A 136 0.23 -7.43 -0.44
C MET A 136 0.29 -8.75 -1.23
N ASP A 137 -0.11 -9.88 -0.63
CA ASP A 137 -0.16 -11.17 -1.32
C ASP A 137 -1.49 -11.33 -2.08
N LYS A 138 -1.48 -11.12 -3.40
CA LYS A 138 -2.67 -11.18 -4.26
C LYS A 138 -3.47 -12.49 -4.17
N GLY A 139 -2.80 -13.60 -3.88
CA GLY A 139 -3.47 -14.90 -3.74
C GLY A 139 -4.23 -14.98 -2.43
N LEU A 140 -3.55 -14.69 -1.32
CA LEU A 140 -4.17 -14.72 0.02
C LEU A 140 -5.24 -13.64 0.17
N PHE A 141 -5.02 -12.45 -0.37
CA PHE A 141 -6.03 -11.39 -0.42
C PHE A 141 -7.33 -11.94 -1.01
N LYS A 142 -7.27 -12.57 -2.17
CA LYS A 142 -8.45 -13.14 -2.83
C LYS A 142 -9.08 -14.29 -2.05
N ASP A 143 -8.28 -15.14 -1.40
CA ASP A 143 -8.81 -16.22 -0.54
C ASP A 143 -9.69 -15.61 0.57
N ILE A 144 -9.23 -14.51 1.19
CA ILE A 144 -9.99 -13.77 2.22
C ILE A 144 -11.26 -13.16 1.61
N MET A 145 -11.16 -12.53 0.43
CA MET A 145 -12.32 -11.90 -0.22
C MET A 145 -13.40 -12.93 -0.57
N ILE A 146 -13.02 -14.07 -1.14
CA ILE A 146 -13.95 -15.17 -1.46
C ILE A 146 -14.62 -15.70 -0.19
N ALA A 147 -13.85 -15.94 0.88
CA ALA A 147 -14.39 -16.42 2.15
C ALA A 147 -15.39 -15.44 2.80
N ASN A 148 -15.38 -14.18 2.37
CA ASN A 148 -16.28 -13.12 2.85
C ASN A 148 -17.33 -12.73 1.81
N ASP A 149 -17.61 -13.56 0.80
CA ASP A 149 -18.62 -13.28 -0.24
C ASP A 149 -18.39 -11.92 -0.94
N LEU A 150 -17.14 -11.63 -1.29
CA LEU A 150 -16.77 -10.47 -2.11
C LEU A 150 -16.47 -10.94 -3.55
N PRO A 151 -16.97 -10.23 -4.57
CA PRO A 151 -16.80 -10.65 -5.94
C PRO A 151 -15.35 -10.44 -6.37
N THR A 152 -14.64 -11.51 -6.71
CA THR A 152 -13.30 -11.46 -7.29
C THR A 152 -13.26 -12.29 -8.56
N LEU A 153 -12.38 -11.97 -9.49
CA LEU A 153 -12.17 -12.79 -10.68
C LEU A 153 -11.66 -14.18 -10.32
N PRO A 154 -12.06 -15.23 -11.06
CA PRO A 154 -11.50 -16.57 -10.91
C PRO A 154 -9.98 -16.53 -11.05
N TYR A 155 -9.28 -17.23 -10.15
CA TYR A 155 -7.82 -17.30 -10.14
C TYR A 155 -7.32 -18.62 -9.58
N ARG A 156 -6.02 -18.87 -9.77
CA ARG A 156 -5.26 -19.89 -9.04
C ARG A 156 -3.85 -19.38 -8.74
N VAL A 157 -3.25 -19.96 -7.70
CA VAL A 157 -1.85 -19.70 -7.33
C VAL A 157 -0.98 -20.89 -7.73
N PHE A 158 0.13 -20.60 -8.38
CA PHE A 158 1.16 -21.56 -8.77
C PHE A 158 2.44 -21.25 -8.02
N ASN A 159 3.18 -22.29 -7.66
CA ASN A 159 4.51 -22.15 -7.09
C ASN A 159 5.55 -22.25 -8.21
N ARG A 160 6.61 -21.43 -8.17
CA ARG A 160 7.76 -21.52 -9.08
C ARG A 160 8.29 -22.94 -9.21
N TYR A 161 8.41 -23.67 -8.09
CA TYR A 161 8.85 -25.05 -8.11
C TYR A 161 7.96 -25.94 -8.98
N MET A 162 6.64 -25.78 -8.92
CA MET A 162 5.71 -26.54 -9.78
C MET A 162 5.88 -26.16 -11.25
N ILE A 163 6.04 -24.86 -11.55
CA ILE A 163 6.26 -24.34 -12.90
C ILE A 163 7.55 -24.90 -13.51
N GLU A 164 8.63 -24.98 -12.72
CA GLU A 164 9.93 -25.51 -13.14
C GLU A 164 9.93 -27.03 -13.32
N GLN A 165 9.16 -27.77 -12.52
CA GLN A 165 9.11 -29.23 -12.59
C GLN A 165 8.15 -29.73 -13.69
N ASP A 166 6.97 -29.12 -13.82
CA ASP A 166 5.93 -29.57 -14.74
C ASP A 166 5.07 -28.39 -15.23
N MET A 167 5.62 -27.67 -16.21
CA MET A 167 4.94 -26.56 -16.89
C MET A 167 3.63 -27.01 -17.54
N GLU A 168 3.58 -28.21 -18.12
CA GLU A 168 2.43 -28.67 -18.89
C GLU A 168 1.20 -28.88 -17.99
N THR A 169 1.39 -29.49 -16.82
CA THR A 169 0.33 -29.59 -15.81
C THR A 169 -0.11 -28.20 -15.32
N CYS A 170 0.84 -27.26 -15.13
CA CYS A 170 0.50 -25.90 -14.72
C CYS A 170 -0.37 -25.18 -15.76
N LEU A 171 -0.04 -25.31 -17.05
CA LEU A 171 -0.83 -24.74 -18.15
C LEU A 171 -2.24 -25.31 -18.20
N GLN A 172 -2.39 -26.64 -18.12
CA GLN A 172 -3.69 -27.30 -18.09
C GLN A 172 -4.53 -26.82 -16.90
N MET A 173 -3.93 -26.73 -15.71
CA MET A 173 -4.60 -26.21 -14.51
C MET A 173 -5.00 -24.74 -14.65
N ALA A 174 -4.18 -23.91 -15.27
CA ALA A 174 -4.45 -22.49 -15.48
C ALA A 174 -5.58 -22.26 -16.50
N GLU A 175 -5.64 -23.06 -17.58
CA GLU A 175 -6.73 -22.99 -18.57
C GLU A 175 -8.09 -23.40 -17.98
N THR A 176 -8.14 -24.12 -16.85
CA THR A 176 -9.42 -24.39 -16.15
C THR A 176 -10.00 -23.16 -15.43
N ILE A 177 -9.25 -22.06 -15.31
CA ILE A 177 -9.72 -20.82 -14.66
C ILE A 177 -10.80 -20.14 -15.52
N GLY A 178 -10.66 -20.20 -16.85
CA GLY A 178 -11.58 -19.60 -17.81
C GLY A 178 -10.94 -19.41 -19.17
N ASP A 179 -11.72 -18.89 -20.11
CA ASP A 179 -11.25 -18.55 -21.45
C ASP A 179 -10.22 -17.41 -21.41
N TYR A 180 -9.39 -17.35 -22.45
CA TYR A 180 -8.46 -16.25 -22.66
C TYR A 180 -9.20 -14.91 -22.88
N PRO A 181 -8.62 -13.77 -22.46
CA PRO A 181 -7.28 -13.64 -21.90
C PRO A 181 -7.18 -14.05 -20.43
N LEU A 182 -6.01 -14.58 -20.05
CA LEU A 182 -5.59 -14.79 -18.67
C LEU A 182 -4.51 -13.77 -18.32
N PHE A 183 -4.34 -13.46 -17.04
CA PHE A 183 -3.23 -12.63 -16.56
C PHE A 183 -2.34 -13.44 -15.64
N THR A 184 -1.03 -13.38 -15.87
CA THR A 184 -0.02 -13.91 -14.95
C THR A 184 0.56 -12.74 -14.15
N LYS A 185 0.70 -12.90 -12.82
CA LYS A 185 1.14 -11.84 -11.91
C LYS A 185 2.03 -12.43 -10.80
N PRO A 186 3.14 -11.80 -10.41
CA PRO A 186 3.82 -12.12 -9.15
C PRO A 186 2.89 -11.80 -7.98
N ALA A 187 2.82 -12.68 -6.98
CA ALA A 187 1.85 -12.51 -5.89
C ALA A 187 2.14 -11.27 -5.04
N ASN A 188 3.43 -10.98 -4.75
CA ASN A 188 3.86 -10.02 -3.73
C ASN A 188 4.58 -8.77 -4.28
N LEU A 189 4.30 -8.37 -5.53
CA LEU A 189 4.86 -7.15 -6.11
C LEU A 189 3.78 -6.20 -6.62
N GLY A 190 4.02 -4.90 -6.47
CA GLY A 190 3.17 -3.84 -6.99
C GLY A 190 3.61 -3.34 -8.38
N SER A 191 2.96 -2.25 -8.82
CA SER A 191 3.42 -1.44 -9.96
C SER A 191 3.54 -2.18 -11.31
N SER A 192 2.73 -3.22 -11.51
CA SER A 192 2.61 -3.99 -12.76
C SER A 192 3.89 -4.70 -13.21
N VAL A 193 4.89 -4.82 -12.32
CA VAL A 193 6.14 -5.53 -12.60
C VAL A 193 5.88 -7.03 -12.66
N GLY A 194 6.34 -7.68 -13.73
CA GLY A 194 6.18 -9.13 -13.90
C GLY A 194 4.80 -9.57 -14.36
N ILE A 195 3.88 -8.64 -14.67
CA ILE A 195 2.53 -8.95 -15.14
C ILE A 195 2.51 -9.15 -16.66
N SER A 196 1.83 -10.20 -17.13
CA SER A 196 1.59 -10.43 -18.57
C SER A 196 0.12 -10.72 -18.84
N LYS A 197 -0.45 -10.06 -19.88
CA LYS A 197 -1.73 -10.44 -20.50
C LYS A 197 -1.45 -11.57 -21.49
N CYS A 198 -2.04 -12.72 -21.25
CA CYS A 198 -1.85 -13.93 -22.03
C CYS A 198 -3.10 -14.17 -22.88
N ASN A 199 -2.99 -14.15 -24.21
CA ASN A 199 -4.13 -14.33 -25.12
C ASN A 199 -4.22 -15.77 -25.65
N ASN A 200 -3.21 -16.59 -25.39
CA ASN A 200 -3.12 -17.97 -25.81
C ASN A 200 -2.15 -18.75 -24.88
N ARG A 201 -2.02 -20.05 -25.13
CA ARG A 201 -1.17 -20.96 -24.33
C ARG A 201 0.31 -20.60 -24.35
N SER A 202 0.86 -20.14 -25.49
CA SER A 202 2.25 -19.72 -25.58
C SER A 202 2.51 -18.50 -24.70
N ASP A 203 1.64 -17.50 -24.78
CA ASP A 203 1.72 -16.30 -23.93
C ASP A 203 1.62 -16.67 -22.44
N LEU A 204 0.79 -17.67 -22.10
CA LEU A 204 0.63 -18.14 -20.72
C LEU A 204 1.90 -18.81 -20.19
N MET A 205 2.55 -19.65 -21.01
CA MET A 205 3.83 -20.27 -20.67
C MET A 205 4.91 -19.21 -20.43
N GLU A 206 5.04 -18.26 -21.35
CA GLU A 206 6.00 -17.15 -21.23
C GLU A 206 5.69 -16.27 -20.01
N GLY A 207 4.42 -15.96 -19.77
CA GLY A 207 3.96 -15.19 -18.61
C GLY A 207 4.27 -15.87 -17.28
N LEU A 208 4.02 -17.19 -17.17
CA LEU A 208 4.36 -17.97 -15.97
C LEU A 208 5.87 -17.96 -15.72
N MET A 209 6.69 -18.15 -16.77
CA MET A 209 8.15 -18.08 -16.65
C MET A 209 8.62 -16.69 -16.24
N PHE A 210 8.05 -15.63 -16.82
CA PHE A 210 8.42 -14.26 -16.53
C PHE A 210 8.05 -13.85 -15.10
N ALA A 211 6.80 -14.08 -14.67
CA ALA A 211 6.36 -13.80 -13.31
C ALA A 211 7.18 -14.58 -12.27
N SER A 212 7.58 -15.81 -12.61
CA SER A 212 8.44 -16.65 -11.76
C SER A 212 9.83 -16.06 -11.52
N GLN A 213 10.32 -15.13 -12.34
CA GLN A 213 11.60 -14.47 -12.07
C GLN A 213 11.53 -13.53 -10.86
N TYR A 214 10.33 -13.02 -10.56
CA TYR A 214 10.13 -11.96 -9.59
C TYR A 214 9.52 -12.45 -8.27
N ASP A 215 8.78 -13.55 -8.28
CA ASP A 215 8.21 -14.16 -7.08
C ASP A 215 8.24 -15.70 -7.19
N ARG A 216 8.24 -16.37 -6.05
CA ARG A 216 8.05 -17.82 -5.95
C ARG A 216 6.57 -18.21 -6.04
N ARG A 217 5.64 -17.27 -5.80
CA ARG A 217 4.19 -17.44 -5.93
C ARG A 217 3.69 -16.61 -7.12
N ILE A 218 2.99 -17.26 -8.03
CA ILE A 218 2.47 -16.65 -9.25
C ILE A 218 0.95 -16.82 -9.22
N VAL A 219 0.23 -15.72 -9.38
CA VAL A 219 -1.23 -15.72 -9.56
C VAL A 219 -1.51 -15.79 -11.07
N VAL A 220 -2.38 -16.71 -11.46
CA VAL A 220 -3.06 -16.67 -12.76
C VAL A 220 -4.52 -16.32 -12.53
N GLU A 221 -5.03 -15.34 -13.25
CA GLU A 221 -6.38 -14.81 -13.07
C GLU A 221 -7.08 -14.65 -14.42
N LYS A 222 -8.41 -14.84 -14.44
CA LYS A 222 -9.24 -14.53 -15.61
C LYS A 222 -9.19 -13.03 -15.91
N GLY A 223 -8.94 -12.67 -17.17
CA GLY A 223 -9.01 -11.28 -17.62
C GLY A 223 -10.44 -10.80 -17.87
N VAL A 224 -10.65 -9.50 -17.70
CA VAL A 224 -11.86 -8.79 -18.15
C VAL A 224 -11.46 -7.87 -19.30
N GLU A 225 -12.07 -8.06 -20.47
CA GLU A 225 -11.77 -7.23 -21.63
C GLU A 225 -12.31 -5.81 -21.44
N LYS A 226 -11.45 -4.81 -21.70
CA LYS A 226 -11.78 -3.37 -21.58
C LYS A 226 -12.40 -2.98 -20.22
N ALA A 227 -11.95 -3.64 -19.15
CA ALA A 227 -12.41 -3.32 -17.81
C ALA A 227 -12.18 -1.84 -17.48
N ARG A 228 -13.15 -1.23 -16.79
CA ARG A 228 -13.00 0.11 -16.20
C ARG A 228 -12.42 -0.04 -14.80
N GLU A 229 -11.41 0.76 -14.47
CA GLU A 229 -10.76 0.76 -13.16
C GLU A 229 -11.39 1.82 -12.25
N ILE A 230 -12.10 1.38 -11.22
CA ILE A 230 -12.74 2.26 -10.23
C ILE A 230 -11.99 2.17 -8.91
N GLU A 231 -11.58 3.32 -8.37
CA GLU A 231 -10.84 3.42 -7.11
C GLU A 231 -11.69 4.14 -6.05
N VAL A 232 -11.69 3.61 -4.82
CA VAL A 232 -12.35 4.22 -3.66
C VAL A 232 -11.35 4.36 -2.50
N GLY A 233 -11.27 5.53 -1.90
CA GLY A 233 -10.51 5.77 -0.69
C GLY A 233 -11.30 5.34 0.54
N VAL A 234 -10.72 4.53 1.40
CA VAL A 234 -11.26 4.17 2.72
C VAL A 234 -10.40 4.81 3.81
N LEU A 235 -11.05 5.35 4.84
CA LEU A 235 -10.42 6.05 5.97
C LEU A 235 -11.11 5.64 7.27
N GLY A 236 -10.32 5.18 8.24
CA GLY A 236 -10.78 4.85 9.59
C GLY A 236 -10.21 3.55 10.16
N ASN A 237 -10.59 3.27 11.40
CA ASN A 237 -10.28 2.03 12.11
C ASN A 237 -11.54 1.14 12.16
N GLU A 238 -12.20 1.04 13.32
CA GLU A 238 -13.39 0.20 13.55
C GLU A 238 -14.64 0.65 12.76
N TYR A 239 -14.76 1.96 12.54
CA TYR A 239 -15.87 2.58 11.82
C TYR A 239 -15.34 3.32 10.58
N PRO A 240 -14.85 2.58 9.55
CA PRO A 240 -14.30 3.19 8.37
C PRO A 240 -15.39 3.85 7.51
N THR A 241 -14.99 4.87 6.78
CA THR A 241 -15.81 5.60 5.81
C THR A 241 -15.17 5.52 4.43
N ALA A 242 -15.99 5.58 3.38
CA ALA A 242 -15.54 5.53 2.00
C ALA A 242 -15.74 6.91 1.34
N SER A 243 -14.76 7.34 0.56
CA SER A 243 -14.86 8.50 -0.32
C SER A 243 -15.87 8.25 -1.45
N ILE A 244 -16.17 9.28 -2.23
CA ILE A 244 -16.78 9.07 -3.55
C ILE A 244 -15.86 8.20 -4.43
N PRO A 245 -16.39 7.40 -5.37
CA PRO A 245 -15.57 6.66 -6.33
C PRO A 245 -14.97 7.58 -7.40
N GLY A 246 -13.73 7.28 -7.79
CA GLY A 246 -13.07 7.85 -8.97
C GLY A 246 -12.71 6.78 -9.97
N GLU A 247 -12.47 7.18 -11.20
CA GLU A 247 -12.08 6.29 -12.29
C GLU A 247 -10.72 6.71 -12.84
N VAL A 248 -9.88 5.71 -13.08
CA VAL A 248 -8.62 5.89 -13.79
C VAL A 248 -8.87 5.55 -15.25
N ILE A 249 -8.61 6.52 -16.14
CA ILE A 249 -8.59 6.25 -17.58
C ILE A 249 -7.12 6.04 -18.00
N PRO A 250 -6.67 4.78 -18.16
CA PRO A 250 -5.34 4.52 -18.67
C PRO A 250 -5.25 4.91 -20.16
N LYS A 251 -4.09 5.44 -20.59
CA LYS A 251 -3.83 5.73 -22.02
C LYS A 251 -3.20 4.55 -22.76
N ASP A 252 -2.77 3.52 -22.03
CA ASP A 252 -2.24 2.26 -22.56
C ASP A 252 -2.97 1.04 -21.95
N ILE A 253 -2.69 -0.17 -22.42
CA ILE A 253 -3.36 -1.43 -22.03
C ILE A 253 -3.16 -1.76 -20.54
N PHE A 254 -2.09 -1.25 -19.92
CA PHE A 254 -1.79 -1.43 -18.51
C PHE A 254 -1.62 -0.08 -17.84
N TYR A 255 -2.17 0.09 -16.63
CA TYR A 255 -1.84 1.23 -15.78
C TYR A 255 -0.44 1.01 -15.15
N THR A 256 0.60 1.52 -15.82
CA THR A 256 2.01 1.21 -15.48
C THR A 256 2.59 2.14 -14.39
N TYR A 257 3.71 1.74 -13.76
CA TYR A 257 4.46 2.58 -12.80
C TYR A 257 4.71 4.02 -13.29
N ARG A 258 5.05 4.20 -14.58
CA ARG A 258 5.28 5.53 -15.16
C ARG A 258 4.01 6.38 -15.20
N GLU A 259 2.86 5.78 -15.50
CA GLU A 259 1.57 6.47 -15.58
C GLU A 259 0.98 6.77 -14.21
N LYS A 260 1.30 5.95 -13.19
CA LYS A 260 0.85 6.18 -11.81
C LYS A 260 1.55 7.39 -11.16
N TYR A 261 2.79 7.71 -11.56
CA TYR A 261 3.63 8.61 -10.75
C TYR A 261 4.55 9.59 -11.50
N ILE A 262 4.85 9.39 -12.79
CA ILE A 262 5.87 10.17 -13.51
C ILE A 262 5.26 11.12 -14.55
N SER A 263 4.10 10.79 -15.12
CA SER A 263 3.50 11.61 -16.17
C SER A 263 2.02 11.94 -15.94
N ASP A 264 1.64 13.14 -16.40
CA ASP A 264 0.28 13.68 -16.62
C ASP A 264 -0.56 12.85 -17.61
N THR A 265 -0.32 11.54 -17.69
CA THR A 265 -0.83 10.69 -18.78
C THR A 265 -2.15 10.02 -18.43
N ALA A 266 -2.40 9.60 -17.19
CA ALA A 266 -3.71 9.06 -16.82
C ALA A 266 -4.66 10.19 -16.41
N GLU A 267 -5.86 10.19 -16.98
CA GLU A 267 -6.92 11.11 -16.61
C GLU A 267 -7.68 10.52 -15.42
N LEU A 268 -7.77 11.29 -14.33
CA LEU A 268 -8.55 10.92 -13.15
C LEU A 268 -9.93 11.56 -13.26
N LEU A 269 -10.97 10.74 -13.36
CA LEU A 269 -12.36 11.20 -13.31
C LEU A 269 -12.89 11.07 -11.89
N ILE A 270 -13.17 12.20 -11.26
CA ILE A 270 -13.69 12.26 -9.88
C ILE A 270 -14.87 13.25 -9.87
N PRO A 271 -16.12 12.78 -9.64
CA PRO A 271 -16.52 11.38 -9.46
C PRO A 271 -16.40 10.53 -10.74
N ALA A 272 -16.34 9.22 -10.57
CA ALA A 272 -16.45 8.25 -11.66
C ALA A 272 -17.80 8.38 -12.40
N ASN A 273 -17.81 8.13 -13.71
CA ASN A 273 -19.04 8.18 -14.52
C ASN A 273 -19.82 6.85 -14.41
N ILE A 274 -20.43 6.61 -13.25
CA ILE A 274 -21.24 5.42 -12.93
C ILE A 274 -22.58 5.86 -12.29
N SER A 275 -23.56 4.97 -12.26
CA SER A 275 -24.85 5.26 -11.61
C SER A 275 -24.68 5.41 -10.10
N ASP A 276 -25.60 6.15 -9.44
CA ASP A 276 -25.60 6.30 -7.98
C ASP A 276 -25.73 4.94 -7.26
N GLU A 277 -26.48 4.01 -7.85
CA GLU A 277 -26.62 2.64 -7.37
C GLU A 277 -25.28 1.89 -7.41
N MET A 278 -24.55 1.98 -8.52
CA MET A 278 -23.23 1.38 -8.65
C MET A 278 -22.24 2.04 -7.69
N ALA A 279 -22.24 3.37 -7.57
CA ALA A 279 -21.38 4.08 -6.64
C ALA A 279 -21.60 3.62 -5.18
N THR A 280 -22.86 3.50 -4.77
CA THR A 280 -23.23 2.99 -3.44
C THR A 280 -22.75 1.54 -3.24
N ARG A 281 -22.88 0.70 -4.27
CA ARG A 281 -22.43 -0.69 -4.26
C ARG A 281 -20.92 -0.80 -4.13
N VAL A 282 -20.15 -0.01 -4.89
CA VAL A 282 -18.69 0.02 -4.82
C VAL A 282 -18.23 0.44 -3.43
N GLN A 283 -18.78 1.52 -2.87
CA GLN A 283 -18.45 1.99 -1.52
C GLN A 283 -18.76 0.94 -0.44
N MET A 284 -19.91 0.29 -0.52
CA MET A 284 -20.29 -0.79 0.41
C MET A 284 -19.29 -1.95 0.36
N LEU A 285 -18.93 -2.41 -0.85
CA LEU A 285 -17.97 -3.50 -1.01
C LEU A 285 -16.56 -3.09 -0.57
N ALA A 286 -16.17 -1.83 -0.80
CA ALA A 286 -14.88 -1.30 -0.35
C ALA A 286 -14.76 -1.37 1.18
N LEU A 287 -15.79 -0.93 1.90
CA LEU A 287 -15.83 -1.01 3.36
C LEU A 287 -15.84 -2.46 3.87
N LYS A 288 -16.56 -3.35 3.19
CA LYS A 288 -16.60 -4.78 3.54
C LYS A 288 -15.23 -5.44 3.33
N ALA A 289 -14.57 -5.18 2.20
CA ALA A 289 -13.24 -5.69 1.88
C ALA A 289 -12.17 -5.19 2.85
N TYR A 290 -12.19 -3.88 3.14
CA TYR A 290 -11.29 -3.24 4.10
C TYR A 290 -11.36 -3.89 5.49
N LYS A 291 -12.58 -4.17 5.97
CA LYS A 291 -12.80 -4.86 7.24
C LYS A 291 -12.38 -6.33 7.19
N ALA A 292 -12.71 -7.03 6.10
CA ALA A 292 -12.36 -8.44 5.93
C ALA A 292 -10.83 -8.66 5.93
N ALA A 293 -10.07 -7.70 5.43
CA ALA A 293 -8.61 -7.72 5.40
C ALA A 293 -7.94 -7.16 6.67
N ASP A 294 -8.68 -6.79 7.72
CA ASP A 294 -8.12 -6.19 8.95
C ASP A 294 -7.26 -4.93 8.68
N CYS A 295 -7.72 -4.09 7.75
CA CYS A 295 -7.06 -2.82 7.46
C CYS A 295 -7.37 -1.75 8.53
N ALA A 296 -6.47 -0.77 8.68
CA ALA A 296 -6.63 0.35 9.60
C ALA A 296 -6.01 1.64 9.05
N GLY A 297 -6.45 2.79 9.56
CA GLY A 297 -6.00 4.12 9.11
C GLY A 297 -6.52 4.46 7.71
N MET A 298 -5.88 3.92 6.67
CA MET A 298 -6.24 4.15 5.27
C MET A 298 -6.17 2.89 4.42
N GLY A 299 -6.80 2.94 3.26
CA GLY A 299 -6.57 2.03 2.15
C GLY A 299 -7.28 2.51 0.91
N ARG A 300 -6.73 2.23 -0.27
CA ARG A 300 -7.42 2.47 -1.54
C ARG A 300 -7.87 1.13 -2.09
N VAL A 301 -9.17 0.99 -2.33
CA VAL A 301 -9.77 -0.22 -2.85
C VAL A 301 -10.03 -0.04 -4.33
N ASP A 302 -9.45 -0.93 -5.13
CA ASP A 302 -9.48 -0.86 -6.58
C ASP A 302 -10.39 -1.97 -7.12
N PHE A 303 -11.27 -1.61 -8.04
CA PHE A 303 -12.27 -2.49 -8.65
C PHE A 303 -12.14 -2.48 -10.18
N LEU A 304 -12.59 -3.58 -10.78
CA LEU A 304 -12.79 -3.72 -12.21
C LEU A 304 -14.29 -3.80 -12.49
N ILE A 305 -14.79 -3.00 -13.43
CA ILE A 305 -16.14 -3.14 -13.97
C ILE A 305 -16.04 -3.68 -15.39
N ASP A 306 -16.76 -4.77 -15.65
CA ASP A 306 -16.99 -5.26 -17.00
C ASP A 306 -18.01 -4.36 -17.71
N PRO A 307 -17.63 -3.67 -18.81
CA PRO A 307 -18.54 -2.74 -19.49
C PRO A 307 -19.68 -3.43 -20.25
N GLU A 308 -19.60 -4.73 -20.51
CA GLU A 308 -20.65 -5.47 -21.22
C GLU A 308 -21.72 -6.00 -20.27
N THR A 309 -21.31 -6.43 -19.07
CA THR A 309 -22.20 -7.07 -18.09
C THR A 309 -22.55 -6.17 -16.90
N ASP A 310 -21.81 -5.06 -16.71
CA ASP A 310 -21.84 -4.20 -15.53
C ASP A 310 -21.50 -4.97 -14.23
N GLU A 311 -20.81 -6.11 -14.36
CA GLU A 311 -20.32 -6.88 -13.22
C GLU A 311 -19.11 -6.19 -12.59
N LEU A 312 -19.12 -6.15 -11.26
CA LEU A 312 -18.11 -5.49 -10.44
C LEU A 312 -17.25 -6.52 -9.74
N PHE A 313 -15.93 -6.42 -9.92
CA PHE A 313 -14.95 -7.32 -9.32
C PHE A 313 -13.95 -6.51 -8.48
N LEU A 314 -13.76 -6.92 -7.24
CA LEU A 314 -12.70 -6.42 -6.38
C LEU A 314 -11.34 -6.92 -6.88
N ASN A 315 -10.43 -5.99 -7.17
CA ASN A 315 -9.10 -6.30 -7.69
C ASN A 315 -8.07 -6.42 -6.56
N GLU A 316 -7.86 -5.32 -5.83
CA GLU A 316 -6.85 -5.21 -4.77
C GLU A 316 -7.18 -4.11 -3.75
N ILE A 317 -6.47 -4.13 -2.61
CA ILE A 317 -6.42 -3.02 -1.66
C ILE A 317 -4.96 -2.57 -1.54
N ASN A 318 -4.70 -1.30 -1.80
CA ASN A 318 -3.42 -0.65 -1.54
C ASN A 318 -3.44 -0.05 -0.13
N THR A 319 -2.65 -0.60 0.80
CA THR A 319 -2.67 -0.22 2.23
C THR A 319 -1.89 1.07 2.49
N ILE A 320 -0.91 1.40 1.64
CA ILE A 320 -0.23 2.70 1.62
C ILE A 320 -0.32 3.24 0.18
N PRO A 321 -1.50 3.75 -0.23
CA PRO A 321 -1.69 4.24 -1.59
C PRO A 321 -0.80 5.45 -1.88
N GLY A 322 -0.59 5.75 -3.17
CA GLY A 322 0.08 6.97 -3.59
C GLY A 322 -0.45 8.20 -2.86
N PHE A 323 0.45 8.96 -2.22
CA PHE A 323 0.07 9.99 -1.24
C PHE A 323 0.57 11.39 -1.61
N THR A 324 0.82 11.63 -2.90
CA THR A 324 1.11 12.98 -3.41
C THR A 324 -0.17 13.81 -3.52
N LYS A 325 -0.05 15.14 -3.64
CA LYS A 325 -1.22 16.03 -3.83
C LYS A 325 -2.07 15.75 -5.08
N ILE A 326 -1.51 15.03 -6.06
CA ILE A 326 -2.19 14.67 -7.31
C ILE A 326 -2.57 13.20 -7.37
N SER A 327 -2.23 12.41 -6.35
CA SER A 327 -2.58 10.99 -6.30
C SER A 327 -4.08 10.80 -6.05
N MET A 328 -4.62 9.70 -6.53
CA MET A 328 -6.06 9.40 -6.43
C MET A 328 -6.55 9.46 -4.97
N TYR A 329 -5.88 8.79 -4.03
CA TYR A 329 -6.39 8.70 -2.66
C TYR A 329 -6.63 10.08 -2.00
N PRO A 330 -5.66 11.02 -1.96
CA PRO A 330 -5.93 12.39 -1.52
C PRO A 330 -7.01 13.12 -2.33
N LYS A 331 -7.06 12.93 -3.65
CA LYS A 331 -8.04 13.60 -4.52
C LYS A 331 -9.48 13.13 -4.29
N LEU A 332 -9.68 11.84 -4.03
CA LEU A 332 -10.99 11.29 -3.67
C LEU A 332 -11.52 11.87 -2.36
N TRP A 333 -10.63 12.04 -1.36
CA TRP A 333 -10.99 12.67 -0.10
C TRP A 333 -11.21 14.17 -0.21
N GLU A 334 -10.43 14.88 -1.02
CA GLU A 334 -10.66 16.29 -1.33
C GLU A 334 -12.04 16.50 -1.97
N ALA A 335 -12.43 15.63 -2.91
CA ALA A 335 -13.76 15.63 -3.51
C ALA A 335 -14.87 15.11 -2.59
N SER A 336 -14.51 14.52 -1.45
CA SER A 336 -15.41 14.10 -0.36
C SER A 336 -15.32 15.05 0.85
N ASP A 337 -14.98 16.32 0.60
CA ASP A 337 -14.92 17.42 1.58
C ASP A 337 -13.88 17.25 2.71
N ILE A 338 -12.84 16.43 2.52
CA ILE A 338 -11.69 16.31 3.43
C ILE A 338 -10.43 16.84 2.73
N PRO A 339 -10.03 18.10 2.98
CA PRO A 339 -8.80 18.66 2.43
C PRO A 339 -7.55 17.89 2.85
N TYR A 340 -6.53 17.86 1.98
CA TYR A 340 -5.30 17.10 2.20
C TYR A 340 -4.59 17.34 3.55
N PRO A 341 -4.45 18.57 4.08
CA PRO A 341 -3.88 18.78 5.42
C PRO A 341 -4.71 18.12 6.53
N GLN A 342 -6.04 18.17 6.42
CA GLN A 342 -6.95 17.55 7.39
C GLN A 342 -6.93 16.02 7.28
N LEU A 343 -6.74 15.48 6.09
CA LEU A 343 -6.57 14.04 5.88
C LEU A 343 -5.33 13.51 6.62
N ILE A 344 -4.20 14.22 6.54
CA ILE A 344 -2.97 13.87 7.26
C ILE A 344 -3.19 13.89 8.78
N GLU A 345 -3.83 14.94 9.31
CA GLU A 345 -4.15 15.03 10.73
C GLU A 345 -5.04 13.87 11.19
N LYS A 346 -6.13 13.58 10.45
CA LYS A 346 -7.02 12.46 10.75
C LYS A 346 -6.30 11.11 10.78
N LEU A 347 -5.35 10.90 9.87
CA LEU A 347 -4.57 9.66 9.83
C LEU A 347 -3.65 9.51 11.04
N ILE A 348 -3.06 10.62 11.49
CA ILE A 348 -2.25 10.64 12.71
C ILE A 348 -3.13 10.37 13.94
N ASP A 349 -4.31 10.99 14.03
CA ASP A 349 -5.26 10.74 15.11
C ASP A 349 -5.70 9.26 15.15
N LEU A 350 -6.04 8.68 13.99
CA LEU A 350 -6.40 7.26 13.87
C LEU A 350 -5.28 6.32 14.32
N ALA A 351 -4.02 6.67 14.07
CA ALA A 351 -2.86 5.90 14.53
C ALA A 351 -2.76 5.89 16.07
N LEU A 352 -2.97 7.04 16.69
CA LEU A 352 -2.94 7.21 18.15
C LEU A 352 -4.13 6.49 18.81
N GLU A 353 -5.32 6.60 18.24
CA GLU A 353 -6.52 5.88 18.69
C GLU A 353 -6.29 4.37 18.67
N ARG A 354 -5.74 3.83 17.57
CA ARG A 354 -5.43 2.40 17.45
C ARG A 354 -4.38 1.94 18.45
N LYS A 355 -3.34 2.76 18.69
CA LYS A 355 -2.35 2.50 19.75
C LYS A 355 -3.02 2.44 21.13
N ALA A 356 -3.88 3.41 21.44
CA ALA A 356 -4.58 3.45 22.71
C ALA A 356 -5.47 2.21 22.90
N GLN A 357 -6.15 1.74 21.86
CA GLN A 357 -6.92 0.49 21.89
C GLN A 357 -6.01 -0.74 22.12
N ARG A 358 -4.85 -0.80 21.44
CA ARG A 358 -3.86 -1.87 21.66
C ARG A 358 -3.39 -1.94 23.11
N ASP A 359 -3.20 -0.79 23.74
CA ASP A 359 -2.70 -0.69 25.12
C ASP A 359 -3.70 -1.15 26.18
N LEU A 360 -4.99 -1.26 25.82
CA LEU A 360 -6.01 -1.87 26.67
C LEU A 360 -5.91 -3.41 26.71
N THR A 361 -5.11 -4.02 25.83
CA THR A 361 -4.98 -5.48 25.75
C THR A 361 -4.12 -6.01 26.90
N GLU A 362 -4.69 -6.83 27.77
CA GLU A 362 -3.94 -7.54 28.80
C GLU A 362 -3.05 -8.63 28.18
N ARG A 363 -1.73 -8.55 28.45
CA ARG A 363 -0.73 -9.52 27.95
C ARG A 363 -0.23 -10.49 29.03
N GLU A 364 -0.64 -10.29 30.28
CA GLU A 364 -0.31 -11.16 31.41
C GLU A 364 -1.56 -11.93 31.85
N PHE A 365 -1.51 -13.26 31.80
CA PHE A 365 -2.58 -14.09 32.37
C PHE A 365 -2.31 -14.27 33.86
N ARG A 366 -3.28 -13.89 34.71
CA ARG A 366 -3.25 -14.26 36.13
C ARG A 366 -3.45 -15.77 36.24
N SER A 367 -2.39 -16.46 36.63
CA SER A 367 -2.35 -17.90 36.94
C SER A 367 -3.16 -18.24 38.18
#